data_AF-A0A9Q1I521-F1
#
_entry.id   AF-A0A9Q1I521-F1
#
_cell.length_a   1.000
_cell.length_b   1.000
_cell.length_c   1.000
_cell.angle_alpha   90.00
_cell.angle_beta   90.00
_cell.angle_gamma   90.00
#
_symmetry.space_group_name_H-M   'P 1'
#
loop_
_entity.id
_entity.type
_entity.pdbx_description
1 polymer ?
#
loop_
_entity_poly.entity_id
_entity_poly.type
_entity_poly.pdbx_seq_one_letter_code
_entity_poly.pdbx_strand_id
1 'polypeptide(L)'
;MHVLYIAAVLSLLSLSAAVPVPCEEQVRPLLLQDFSQISGKWIVIETTVDQEKYAALHKSTNSSWMEILPINKDIAIFNTANMM
;
A
#
# COMPACT_ATOMS: atom_id res chain seq x y z
N MET A 1 36.93 -8.55 17.25
CA MET A 1 35.70 -9.32 17.59
C MET A 1 34.68 -8.47 18.37
N HIS A 2 35.08 -7.71 19.40
CA HIS A 2 34.16 -6.84 20.18
C HIS A 2 33.49 -5.71 19.38
N VAL A 3 34.20 -5.09 18.43
CA VAL A 3 33.65 -3.98 17.62
C VAL A 3 32.46 -4.43 16.77
N LEU A 4 32.51 -5.63 16.20
CA LEU A 4 31.39 -6.21 15.42
C LEU A 4 30.19 -6.51 16.31
N TYR A 5 30.43 -6.97 17.54
CA TYR A 5 29.36 -7.24 18.52
C TYR A 5 28.67 -5.95 18.96
N ILE A 6 29.46 -4.91 19.24
CA ILE A 6 28.95 -3.58 19.60
C ILE A 6 28.16 -2.98 18.43
N ALA A 7 28.68 -3.08 17.21
CA ALA A 7 27.97 -2.63 16.02
C ALA A 7 26.65 -3.38 15.82
N ALA A 8 26.63 -4.70 15.99
CA ALA A 8 25.42 -5.51 15.90
C ALA A 8 24.38 -5.11 16.96
N VAL A 9 24.80 -4.91 18.22
CA VAL A 9 23.91 -4.48 19.31
C VAL A 9 23.37 -3.07 19.05
N LEU A 10 24.20 -2.14 18.59
CA LEU A 10 23.77 -0.78 18.23
C LEU A 10 22.79 -0.77 17.06
N SER A 11 22.98 -1.67 16.09
CA SER A 11 22.08 -1.82 14.94
C SER A 11 20.74 -2.41 15.35
N LEU A 12 20.74 -3.35 16.30
CA LEU A 12 19.51 -3.92 16.85
C LEU A 12 18.72 -2.88 17.67
N LEU A 13 19.44 -2.07 18.44
CA LEU A 13 18.85 -0.99 19.26
C LEU A 13 18.30 0.15 18.42
N SER A 14 18.94 0.49 17.29
CA SER A 14 18.40 1.52 16.38
C SER A 14 17.12 1.04 15.68
N LEU A 15 17.01 -0.25 15.35
CA LEU A 15 15.83 -0.83 14.73
C LEU A 15 14.65 -0.94 15.72
N SER A 16 14.92 -1.27 16.99
CA SER A 16 13.88 -1.38 18.02
C SER A 16 13.41 -0.04 18.59
N ALA A 17 14.18 1.03 18.40
CA ALA A 17 13.81 2.41 18.75
C ALA A 17 13.08 3.14 17.60
N ALA A 18 12.92 2.52 16.43
CA ALA A 18 12.16 3.10 15.34
C ALA A 18 10.67 3.16 15.72
N VAL A 19 10.20 4.37 16.04
CA VAL A 19 8.77 4.65 16.20
C VAL A 19 8.10 4.43 14.84
N PRO A 20 6.86 3.90 14.80
CA PRO A 20 6.09 3.86 13.56
C PRO A 20 6.12 5.23 12.88
N VAL A 21 6.29 5.23 11.56
CA VAL A 21 6.21 6.48 10.80
C VAL A 21 4.83 7.10 11.08
N PRO A 22 4.74 8.36 11.55
CA PRO A 22 3.45 8.98 11.80
C PRO A 22 2.64 9.04 10.50
N CYS A 23 1.53 8.32 10.46
CA CYS A 23 0.66 8.22 9.29
C CYS A 23 -0.28 9.43 9.14
N GLU A 24 -0.31 10.34 10.11
CA GLU A 24 -1.28 11.44 10.18
C GLU A 24 -1.15 12.41 9.00
N GLU A 25 0.04 12.58 8.43
CA GLU A 25 0.26 13.39 7.22
C GLU A 25 -0.15 12.67 5.92
N GLN A 26 -0.29 11.35 5.95
CA GLN A 26 -0.65 10.54 4.77
C GLN A 26 -2.16 10.42 4.57
N VAL A 27 -2.97 10.63 5.61
CA VAL A 27 -4.43 10.60 5.50
C VAL A 27 -4.95 11.96 5.04
N ARG A 28 -4.50 12.42 3.86
CA ARG A 28 -5.11 13.58 3.21
C ARG A 28 -6.40 13.11 2.52
N PRO A 29 -7.57 13.71 2.81
CA PRO A 29 -8.76 13.45 2.03
C PRO A 29 -8.47 13.73 0.56
N LEU A 30 -8.72 12.74 -0.29
CA LEU A 30 -8.56 12.91 -1.72
C LEU A 30 -9.66 13.85 -2.22
N LEU A 31 -9.29 15.12 -2.45
CA LEU A 31 -10.17 16.13 -3.03
C LEU A 31 -10.13 15.99 -4.56
N LEU A 32 -10.90 15.04 -5.08
CA LEU A 32 -11.08 14.86 -6.51
C LEU A 32 -11.99 15.98 -7.03
N GLN A 33 -11.46 16.85 -7.90
CA GLN A 33 -12.29 17.78 -8.69
C GLN A 33 -13.02 17.04 -9.81
N ASP A 34 -12.41 15.96 -10.31
CA ASP A 34 -12.94 14.94 -11.20
C ASP A 34 -12.05 13.68 -11.10
N PHE A 35 -12.35 12.63 -11.87
CA PHE A 35 -11.56 11.40 -11.90
C PHE A 35 -10.28 11.47 -12.73
N SER A 36 -9.96 12.59 -13.38
CA SER A 36 -8.81 12.66 -14.31
C SER A 36 -7.49 12.25 -13.66
N GLN A 37 -7.32 12.57 -12.37
CA GLN A 37 -6.12 12.25 -11.59
C GLN A 37 -5.90 10.75 -11.34
N ILE A 38 -6.97 9.95 -11.39
CA ILE A 38 -6.94 8.51 -11.08
C ILE A 38 -7.41 7.61 -12.23
N SER A 39 -7.92 8.21 -13.31
CA SER A 39 -8.38 7.46 -14.48
C SER A 39 -7.25 6.69 -15.17
N GLY A 40 -7.60 5.57 -15.81
CA GLY A 40 -6.65 4.72 -16.54
C GLY A 40 -6.40 3.38 -15.86
N LYS A 41 -5.33 2.71 -16.29
CA LYS A 41 -4.98 1.33 -15.88
C LYS A 41 -3.93 1.33 -14.78
N TRP A 42 -4.18 0.52 -13.76
CA TRP A 42 -3.37 0.39 -12.57
C TRP A 42 -3.05 -1.08 -12.32
N ILE A 43 -1.84 -1.32 -11.81
CA ILE A 43 -1.38 -2.63 -11.39
C ILE A 43 -1.05 -2.52 -9.91
N VAL A 44 -1.49 -3.49 -9.12
CA VAL A 44 -1.09 -3.56 -7.72
C VAL A 44 0.36 -4.04 -7.63
N ILE A 45 1.21 -3.26 -6.97
CA ILE A 45 2.62 -3.58 -6.79
C ILE A 45 2.86 -4.33 -5.49
N GLU A 46 2.27 -3.84 -4.39
CA GLU A 46 2.46 -4.40 -3.06
C GLU A 46 1.24 -4.07 -2.18
N THR A 47 0.93 -4.93 -1.22
CA THR A 47 -0.18 -4.73 -0.28
C THR A 47 0.15 -5.36 1.07
N THR A 48 -0.19 -4.67 2.15
CA THR A 48 -0.13 -5.19 3.52
C THR A 48 -1.51 -5.11 4.16
N VAL A 49 -1.88 -6.13 4.92
CA VAL A 49 -3.22 -6.24 5.55
C VAL A 49 -3.11 -6.87 6.92
N ASP A 50 -3.86 -6.32 7.88
CA ASP A 50 -3.85 -6.81 9.26
C ASP A 50 -4.80 -8.01 9.48
N GLN A 51 -5.78 -8.20 8.60
CA GLN A 51 -6.76 -9.27 8.72
C GLN A 51 -6.36 -10.52 7.91
N GLU A 52 -6.37 -11.66 8.59
CA GLU A 52 -5.94 -12.95 8.04
C GLU A 52 -6.71 -13.37 6.78
N LYS A 53 -8.01 -13.05 6.71
CA LYS A 53 -8.85 -13.30 5.53
C LYS A 53 -8.27 -12.67 4.27
N TYR A 54 -7.84 -11.40 4.34
CA TYR A 54 -7.27 -10.69 3.21
C TYR A 54 -5.82 -11.11 2.97
N ALA A 55 -5.09 -11.51 4.02
CA ALA A 55 -3.74 -12.06 3.87
C ALA A 55 -3.75 -13.36 3.05
N ALA A 56 -4.76 -14.21 3.22
CA ALA A 56 -4.93 -15.43 2.42
C ALA A 56 -5.19 -15.12 0.94
N LEU A 57 -6.00 -14.09 0.65
CA LEU A 57 -6.29 -13.64 -0.72
C LEU A 57 -5.07 -13.01 -1.38
N HIS A 58 -4.28 -12.24 -0.63
CA HIS A 58 -3.02 -11.70 -1.12
C HIS A 58 -2.01 -12.83 -1.45
N LYS A 59 -1.90 -13.86 -0.59
CA LYS A 59 -0.99 -15.00 -0.82
C LYS A 59 -1.30 -15.81 -2.06
N SER A 60 -2.57 -15.90 -2.47
CA SER A 60 -2.98 -16.68 -3.65
C SER A 60 -2.98 -15.85 -4.94
N THR A 61 -2.85 -14.52 -4.84
CA THR A 61 -2.96 -13.59 -5.97
C THR A 61 -1.58 -13.20 -6.47
N ASN A 62 -1.19 -13.72 -7.64
CA ASN A 62 0.12 -13.40 -8.26
C ASN A 62 0.14 -12.03 -8.95
N SER A 63 -1.01 -11.52 -9.38
CA SER A 63 -1.13 -10.23 -10.06
C SER A 63 -2.55 -9.71 -9.91
N SER A 64 -2.72 -8.41 -9.77
CA SER A 64 -4.01 -7.74 -9.73
C SER A 64 -3.94 -6.44 -10.52
N TRP A 65 -4.98 -6.16 -11.29
CA TRP A 65 -5.07 -4.90 -12.03
C TRP A 65 -6.48 -4.33 -11.97
N MET A 66 -6.56 -3.02 -12.13
CA MET A 66 -7.83 -2.31 -12.31
C MET A 66 -7.73 -1.23 -13.39
N GLU A 67 -8.85 -0.93 -14.03
CA GLU A 67 -9.01 0.21 -14.93
C GLU A 67 -10.16 1.07 -14.42
N ILE A 68 -9.87 2.35 -14.19
CA ILE A 68 -10.84 3.33 -13.71
C ILE A 68 -11.32 4.15 -14.92
N LEU A 69 -12.59 4.00 -15.25
CA LEU A 69 -13.25 4.63 -16.38
C LEU A 69 -14.28 5.65 -15.89
N PRO A 70 -13.98 6.96 -15.95
CA PRO A 70 -14.91 8.00 -15.57
C PRO A 70 -16.12 8.02 -16.51
N ILE A 71 -17.34 7.99 -15.96
CA ILE A 71 -18.57 8.26 -16.73
C ILE A 71 -18.87 9.76 -16.68
N ASN A 72 -18.74 10.36 -15.50
CA ASN A 72 -18.90 11.79 -15.27
C ASN A 72 -18.03 12.23 -14.08
N LYS A 73 -18.28 13.41 -13.50
CA LYS A 73 -17.47 13.95 -12.38
C LYS A 73 -17.60 13.16 -11.08
N ASP A 74 -18.71 12.45 -10.89
CA ASP A 74 -19.06 11.79 -9.62
C ASP A 74 -19.12 10.25 -9.73
N ILE A 75 -19.22 9.71 -10.95
CA ILE A 75 -19.34 8.26 -11.21
C ILE A 75 -18.21 7.76 -12.11
N ALA A 76 -17.59 6.65 -11.69
CA ALA A 76 -16.64 5.88 -12.50
C ALA A 76 -16.94 4.38 -12.41
N ILE A 77 -16.64 3.64 -13.50
CA ILE A 77 -16.65 2.19 -13.54
C ILE A 77 -15.24 1.67 -13.22
N PHE A 78 -15.19 0.59 -12.45
CA PHE A 78 -13.95 -0.11 -12.11
C PHE A 78 -13.97 -1.47 -12.78
N ASN A 79 -13.18 -1.63 -13.84
CA ASN A 79 -12.91 -2.94 -14.41
C ASN A 79 -11.73 -3.55 -13.66
N THR A 80 -11.84 -4.79 -13.21
CA THR A 80 -10.79 -5.43 -12.40
C THR A 80 -10.52 -6.85 -12.88
N ALA A 81 -9.32 -7.37 -12.58
CA ALA A 81 -9.09 -8.80 -12.61
C ALA A 81 -8.22 -9.22 -11.43
N ASN A 82 -8.46 -10.44 -10.93
CA ASN A 82 -7.71 -11.03 -9.83
C ASN A 82 -7.66 -10.09 -8.61
N MET A 83 -8.80 -9.46 -8.30
CA MET A 83 -8.91 -8.55 -7.16
C MET A 83 -8.80 -9.35 -5.87
N MET A 84 -7.93 -8.90 -4.95
CA MET A 84 -7.77 -9.45 -3.61
C MET A 84 -9.01 -9.24 -2.73
#